data_AF-A0A166GRB0-F1
#
_entry.id   AF-A0A166GRB0-F1
#
_cell.length_a   1.000
_cell.length_b   1.000
_cell.length_c   1.000
_cell.angle_alpha   90.00
_cell.angle_beta   90.00
_cell.angle_gamma   90.00
#
_symmetry.space_group_name_H-M   'P 1'
#
loop_
_entity.id
_entity.type
_entity.pdbx_description
1 polymer ?
#
loop_
_entity_poly.entity_id
_entity_poly.type
_entity_poly.pdbx_seq_one_letter_code
_entity_poly.pdbx_strand_id
1 'polypeptide(L)'
;MPLYLPDGRPTTMDIYYNSNRPLFLIKMTTASKSNVTYISLTVPHIFIDAGGLTLLLEGWSSILKDQANLVPSLFSTTPMESWKLSKPVDEGAPGVWLAETADLARILGESSEGVEVKDIFVPRKFLSALREDAMEALRARGVEDSFLSEGDCLWAWWTKVGVSYAFSHFLKLT
;
A
#
# COMPACT_ATOMS: atom_id res chain seq x y z
N MET A 1 -17.99 -14.69 0.11
CA MET A 1 -16.90 -14.20 0.99
C MET A 1 -15.58 -14.37 0.26
N PRO A 2 -14.68 -13.37 0.25
CA PRO A 2 -13.41 -13.49 -0.45
C PRO A 2 -12.56 -14.60 0.19
N LEU A 3 -11.97 -15.47 -0.62
CA LEU A 3 -11.19 -16.65 -0.15
C LEU A 3 -10.06 -16.28 0.83
N TYR A 4 -9.53 -15.07 0.71
CA TYR A 4 -8.37 -14.56 1.44
C TYR A 4 -8.69 -13.92 2.79
N LEU A 5 -9.96 -13.64 3.11
CA LEU A 5 -10.30 -13.04 4.41
C LEU A 5 -10.54 -14.12 5.47
N PRO A 6 -10.01 -13.94 6.71
CA PRO A 6 -10.30 -14.83 7.82
C PRO A 6 -11.76 -14.68 8.30
N ASP A 7 -12.36 -15.79 8.73
CA ASP A 7 -13.64 -15.77 9.43
C ASP A 7 -13.51 -15.09 10.80
N GLY A 8 -14.56 -14.39 11.22
CA GLY A 8 -14.62 -13.77 12.55
C GLY A 8 -13.70 -12.56 12.76
N ARG A 9 -13.28 -11.87 11.69
CA ARG A 9 -12.49 -10.62 11.78
C ARG A 9 -13.18 -9.58 12.70
N PRO A 10 -12.42 -8.80 13.47
CA PRO A 10 -13.01 -7.76 14.31
C PRO A 10 -13.66 -6.71 13.42
N THR A 11 -14.90 -6.37 13.73
CA THR A 11 -15.69 -5.37 12.99
C THR A 11 -15.62 -3.99 13.63
N THR A 12 -15.08 -3.90 14.85
CA THR A 12 -14.87 -2.64 15.57
C THR A 12 -13.50 -2.61 16.23
N MET A 13 -13.02 -1.40 16.53
CA MET A 13 -11.75 -1.19 17.22
C MET A 13 -11.79 -1.72 18.66
N ASP A 14 -12.93 -1.64 19.35
CA ASP A 14 -13.08 -2.19 20.71
C ASP A 14 -12.94 -3.72 20.73
N ILE A 15 -13.52 -4.41 19.74
CA ILE A 15 -13.34 -5.86 19.59
C ILE A 15 -11.87 -6.16 19.32
N TYR A 16 -11.19 -5.33 18.54
CA TYR A 16 -9.77 -5.49 18.26
C TYR A 16 -8.93 -5.39 19.55
N TYR A 17 -9.05 -4.30 20.32
CA TYR A 17 -8.26 -4.06 21.54
C TYR A 17 -8.51 -5.06 22.66
N ASN A 18 -9.76 -5.47 22.85
CA ASN A 18 -10.15 -6.35 23.95
C ASN A 18 -10.07 -7.84 23.59
N SER A 19 -9.55 -8.18 22.40
CA SER A 19 -9.39 -9.56 21.96
C SER A 19 -7.92 -9.97 21.94
N ASN A 20 -7.63 -11.14 22.49
CA ASN A 20 -6.31 -11.75 22.40
C ASN A 20 -6.12 -12.41 21.03
N ARG A 21 -5.80 -11.61 20.01
CA ARG A 21 -5.62 -12.06 18.62
C ARG A 21 -4.19 -11.86 18.14
N PRO A 22 -3.66 -12.76 17.30
CA PRO A 22 -2.33 -12.58 16.72
C PRO A 22 -2.31 -11.37 15.78
N LEU A 23 -1.24 -10.58 15.84
CA LEU A 23 -0.98 -9.49 14.90
C LEU A 23 -0.56 -10.00 13.52
N PHE A 24 -0.13 -11.26 13.41
CA PHE A 24 0.31 -11.83 12.15
C PHE A 24 -0.43 -13.15 11.92
N LEU A 25 -1.23 -13.21 10.86
CA LEU A 25 -1.99 -14.40 10.51
C LEU A 25 -1.63 -14.86 9.10
N ILE A 26 -1.32 -16.15 8.98
CA ILE A 26 -1.09 -16.84 7.72
C ILE A 26 -2.25 -17.79 7.46
N LYS A 27 -2.88 -17.70 6.29
CA LYS A 27 -3.85 -18.67 5.80
C LYS A 27 -3.31 -19.29 4.52
N MET A 28 -3.14 -20.61 4.53
CA MET A 28 -2.75 -21.38 3.35
C MET A 28 -4.00 -22.05 2.77
N THR A 29 -4.19 -21.97 1.46
CA THR A 29 -5.33 -22.60 0.78
C THR A 29 -4.84 -23.28 -0.48
N THR A 30 -4.97 -24.60 -0.54
CA THR A 30 -4.52 -25.40 -1.69
C THR A 30 -5.71 -25.76 -2.58
N ALA A 31 -5.66 -25.30 -3.82
CA ALA A 31 -6.58 -25.69 -4.88
C ALA A 31 -6.10 -27.03 -5.48
N SER A 32 -6.59 -28.13 -4.92
CA SER A 32 -6.13 -29.50 -5.26
C SER A 32 -6.22 -29.84 -6.74
N LYS A 33 -7.23 -29.34 -7.45
CA LYS A 33 -7.42 -29.60 -8.89
C LYS A 33 -6.38 -28.92 -9.78
N SER A 34 -5.87 -27.75 -9.37
CA SER A 34 -4.89 -26.98 -10.14
C SER A 34 -3.46 -27.13 -9.62
N ASN A 35 -3.27 -27.84 -8.52
CA ASN A 35 -1.99 -27.95 -7.80
C ASN A 35 -1.37 -26.58 -7.47
N VAL A 36 -2.22 -25.63 -7.06
CA VAL A 36 -1.81 -24.28 -6.67
C VAL A 36 -2.07 -24.08 -5.18
N THR A 37 -1.08 -23.56 -4.46
CA THR A 37 -1.23 -23.14 -3.06
C THR A 37 -1.21 -21.62 -2.99
N TYR A 38 -2.29 -21.05 -2.45
CA TYR A 38 -2.38 -19.64 -2.10
C TYR A 38 -1.91 -19.45 -0.66
N ILE A 39 -1.09 -18.43 -0.43
CA ILE A 39 -0.69 -17.99 0.89
C ILE A 39 -1.26 -16.57 1.07
N SER A 40 -2.18 -16.41 2.01
CA SER A 40 -2.75 -15.13 2.39
C SER A 40 -2.16 -14.69 3.71
N LEU A 41 -1.65 -13.46 3.75
CA LEU A 41 -1.13 -12.82 4.96
C LEU A 41 -2.12 -11.74 5.40
N THR A 42 -2.51 -11.76 6.67
CA THR A 42 -3.29 -10.68 7.29
C THR A 42 -2.45 -10.07 8.40
N VAL A 43 -2.10 -8.80 8.21
CA VAL A 43 -1.24 -8.04 9.10
C VAL A 43 -1.85 -6.65 9.28
N PRO A 44 -2.13 -6.20 10.50
CA PRO A 44 -2.59 -4.84 10.76
C PRO A 44 -1.43 -3.90 10.45
N HIS A 45 -1.73 -2.77 9.80
CA HIS A 45 -0.71 -1.81 9.39
C HIS A 45 0.05 -1.17 10.58
N ILE A 46 -0.43 -1.36 11.82
CA ILE A 46 0.28 -0.98 13.06
C ILE A 46 1.54 -1.82 13.29
N PHE A 47 1.57 -3.04 12.77
CA PHE A 47 2.63 -4.01 13.03
C PHE A 47 3.80 -3.81 12.06
N ILE A 48 3.50 -3.52 10.79
CA ILE A 48 4.50 -3.42 9.73
C ILE A 48 3.98 -2.54 8.59
N ASP A 49 4.88 -1.82 7.93
CA ASP A 49 4.60 -1.17 6.65
C ASP A 49 4.92 -2.11 5.46
N ALA A 50 4.74 -1.62 4.23
CA ALA A 50 5.03 -2.39 3.03
C ALA A 50 6.53 -2.76 2.90
N GLY A 51 7.44 -1.91 3.37
CA GLY A 51 8.88 -2.16 3.35
C GLY A 51 9.26 -3.27 4.31
N GLY A 52 8.78 -3.21 5.54
CA GLY A 52 8.96 -4.28 6.52
C GLY A 52 8.34 -5.60 6.06
N LEU A 53 7.15 -5.56 5.42
CA LEU A 53 6.54 -6.77 4.87
C LEU A 53 7.43 -7.40 3.78
N THR A 54 8.08 -6.58 2.96
CA THR A 54 9.04 -7.05 1.95
C THR A 54 10.22 -7.77 2.61
N LEU A 55 10.84 -7.15 3.63
CA LEU A 55 11.94 -7.76 4.37
C LEU A 55 11.53 -9.08 5.05
N LEU A 56 10.32 -9.13 5.62
CA LEU A 56 9.78 -10.34 6.23
C LEU A 56 9.62 -11.46 5.20
N LEU A 57 9.08 -11.16 4.02
CA LEU A 57 8.87 -12.12 2.95
C LEU A 57 10.20 -12.62 2.35
N GLU A 58 11.16 -11.72 2.15
CA GLU A 58 12.51 -12.05 1.66
C GLU A 58 13.27 -12.92 2.66
N GLY A 59 13.20 -12.57 3.95
CA GLY A 59 13.78 -13.35 5.04
C GLY A 59 13.14 -14.73 5.15
N TRP A 60 11.81 -14.80 5.12
CA TRP A 60 11.07 -16.07 5.15
C TRP A 60 11.43 -16.96 3.95
N SER A 61 11.46 -16.40 2.74
CA SER A 61 11.89 -17.10 1.54
C SER A 61 13.34 -17.60 1.65
N SER A 62 14.25 -16.80 2.22
CA SER A 62 15.65 -17.19 2.39
C SER A 62 15.79 -18.38 3.35
N ILE A 63 15.03 -18.39 4.45
CA ILE A 63 14.99 -19.53 5.38
C ILE A 63 14.48 -20.79 4.68
N LEU A 64 13.41 -20.69 3.88
CA LEU A 64 12.87 -21.83 3.13
C LEU A 64 13.85 -22.39 2.08
N LYS A 65 14.84 -21.59 1.65
CA LYS A 65 15.91 -21.98 0.72
C LYS A 65 17.18 -22.45 1.41
N ASP A 66 17.17 -22.63 2.73
CA ASP A 66 18.35 -22.96 3.54
C ASP A 66 19.45 -21.89 3.46
N GLN A 67 19.06 -20.62 3.28
CA GLN A 67 19.93 -19.45 3.19
C GLN A 67 19.72 -18.51 4.39
N ALA A 68 19.63 -19.07 5.59
CA ALA A 68 19.35 -18.31 6.81
C ALA A 68 20.40 -17.22 7.11
N ASN A 69 21.62 -17.38 6.59
CA ASN A 69 22.70 -16.40 6.68
C ASN A 69 22.44 -15.10 5.90
N LEU A 70 21.47 -15.07 4.99
CA LEU A 70 21.05 -13.88 4.25
C LEU A 70 19.97 -13.07 4.97
N VAL A 71 19.40 -13.59 6.06
CA VAL A 71 18.35 -12.90 6.81
C VAL A 71 19.00 -11.75 7.60
N PRO A 72 18.62 -10.49 7.36
CA PRO A 72 19.16 -9.37 8.11
C PRO A 72 18.72 -9.45 9.59
N SER A 73 19.55 -8.94 10.50
CA SER A 73 19.10 -8.75 11.88
C SER A 73 17.90 -7.81 11.87
N LEU A 74 16.82 -8.20 12.59
CA LEU A 74 15.60 -7.41 12.68
C LEU A 74 15.89 -5.98 13.15
N PHE A 75 16.84 -5.85 14.08
CA PHE A 75 17.34 -4.60 14.60
C PHE A 75 18.86 -4.69 14.73
N SER A 76 19.60 -3.78 14.08
CA SER A 76 21.05 -3.65 14.27
C SER A 76 21.42 -2.84 15.52
N THR A 77 20.46 -2.05 16.03
CA THR A 77 20.50 -1.26 17.26
C THR A 77 19.09 -1.20 17.88
N THR A 78 18.95 -0.86 19.15
CA THR A 78 17.63 -0.71 19.79
C THR A 78 16.77 0.31 19.02
N PRO A 79 15.59 -0.07 18.48
CA PRO A 79 14.85 0.71 17.47
C PRO A 79 14.44 2.12 17.87
N MET A 80 14.44 2.41 19.17
CA MET A 80 13.99 3.67 19.75
C MET A 80 15.12 4.49 20.36
N GLU A 81 16.35 3.96 20.50
CA GLU A 81 17.46 4.72 21.12
C GLU A 81 17.96 5.85 20.23
N SER A 82 17.92 5.68 18.90
CA SER A 82 18.29 6.71 17.92
C SER A 82 17.14 7.64 17.55
N TRP A 83 15.90 7.33 17.98
CA TRP A 83 14.71 8.08 17.58
C TRP A 83 14.58 9.34 18.43
N LYS A 84 15.29 10.40 18.02
CA LYS A 84 14.99 11.75 18.46
C LYS A 84 13.87 12.27 17.57
N LEU A 85 12.73 12.70 18.14
CA LEU A 85 11.73 13.43 17.38
C LEU A 85 12.44 14.62 16.72
N SER A 86 12.63 14.56 15.41
CA SER A 86 13.52 15.48 14.72
C SER A 86 12.95 16.90 14.65
N LYS A 87 11.66 17.07 14.94
CA LYS A 87 10.93 18.34 15.14
C LYS A 87 9.71 18.07 16.04
N PRO A 88 9.16 19.07 16.78
CA PRO A 88 7.79 18.96 17.26
C PRO A 88 6.88 18.63 16.06
N VAL A 89 5.82 17.85 16.29
CA VAL A 89 4.80 17.58 15.26
C VAL A 89 4.43 18.92 14.64
N ASP A 90 4.75 19.11 13.36
CA ASP A 90 4.42 20.33 12.65
C ASP A 90 2.90 20.35 12.52
N GLU A 91 2.24 21.18 13.34
CA GLU A 91 0.79 21.36 13.37
C GLU A 91 0.24 21.80 12.00
N GLY A 92 1.11 22.25 11.07
CA GLY A 92 0.76 22.67 9.73
C GLY A 92 1.02 21.66 8.61
N ALA A 93 1.64 20.51 8.87
CA ALA A 93 1.76 19.48 7.86
C ALA A 93 0.38 18.83 7.66
N PRO A 94 -0.22 18.84 6.44
CA PRO A 94 -1.47 18.14 6.15
C PRO A 94 -1.19 16.64 6.11
N GLY A 95 -0.83 16.08 7.26
CA GLY A 95 -0.88 14.66 7.48
C GLY A 95 -2.34 14.22 7.43
N VAL A 96 -2.55 12.97 7.07
CA VAL A 96 -3.82 12.25 7.21
C VAL A 96 -4.49 12.54 8.58
N TRP A 97 -3.71 12.85 9.61
CA TRP A 97 -4.15 13.21 10.96
C TRP A 97 -4.90 14.56 11.09
N LEU A 98 -4.80 15.46 10.11
CA LEU A 98 -5.57 16.72 10.05
C LEU A 98 -6.87 16.60 9.25
N ALA A 99 -7.08 15.48 8.54
CA ALA A 99 -8.39 15.21 7.96
C ALA A 99 -9.37 14.91 9.12
N GLU A 100 -10.57 15.51 9.08
CA GLU A 100 -11.56 15.22 10.10
C GLU A 100 -11.80 13.71 10.16
N THR A 101 -12.06 13.19 11.37
CA THR A 101 -12.31 11.76 11.57
C THR A 101 -13.46 11.23 10.70
N ALA A 102 -14.42 12.11 10.35
CA ALA A 102 -15.48 11.83 9.39
C ALA A 102 -14.95 11.69 7.95
N ASP A 103 -14.02 12.53 7.50
CA ASP A 103 -13.40 12.43 6.17
C ASP A 103 -12.51 11.18 6.06
N LEU A 104 -11.78 10.84 7.13
CA LEU A 104 -11.02 9.59 7.19
C LEU A 104 -11.93 8.36 7.24
N ALA A 105 -13.02 8.41 8.01
CA ALA A 105 -14.03 7.36 8.03
C ALA A 105 -14.76 7.24 6.68
N ARG A 106 -14.90 8.33 5.93
CA ARG A 106 -15.46 8.33 4.58
C ARG A 106 -14.48 7.79 3.53
N ILE A 107 -13.20 8.14 3.64
CA ILE A 107 -12.11 7.63 2.80
C ILE A 107 -11.83 6.15 3.06
N LEU A 108 -11.89 5.70 4.33
CA LEU A 108 -11.55 4.34 4.75
C LEU A 108 -12.76 3.41 4.94
N GLY A 109 -13.96 3.94 5.19
CA GLY A 109 -15.13 3.18 5.65
C GLY A 109 -16.40 3.30 4.80
N GLU A 110 -16.67 4.40 4.10
CA GLU A 110 -17.99 4.62 3.48
C GLU A 110 -18.23 4.07 2.07
N SER A 111 -17.29 3.42 1.38
CA SER A 111 -17.56 3.05 -0.03
C SER A 111 -17.28 1.61 -0.43
N SER A 112 -17.18 0.65 0.48
CA SER A 112 -17.00 -0.75 0.03
C SER A 112 -18.29 -1.40 -0.53
N GLU A 113 -19.47 -0.83 -0.28
CA GLU A 113 -20.72 -1.30 -0.89
C GLU A 113 -20.78 -0.88 -2.37
N GLY A 114 -20.83 -1.86 -3.27
CA GLY A 114 -20.88 -1.62 -4.72
C GLY A 114 -19.54 -1.29 -5.38
N VAL A 115 -18.43 -1.22 -4.62
CA VAL A 115 -17.09 -1.09 -5.21
C VAL A 115 -16.65 -2.42 -5.79
N GLU A 116 -16.45 -2.43 -7.10
CA GLU A 116 -15.83 -3.52 -7.84
C GLU A 116 -14.32 -3.26 -7.94
N VAL A 117 -13.52 -4.14 -7.34
CA VAL A 117 -12.05 -4.08 -7.47
C VAL A 117 -11.66 -4.70 -8.80
N LYS A 118 -10.91 -3.95 -9.62
CA LYS A 118 -10.38 -4.41 -10.91
C LYS A 118 -8.88 -4.26 -10.95
N ASP A 119 -8.21 -5.29 -11.43
CA ASP A 119 -6.78 -5.24 -11.72
C ASP A 119 -6.57 -4.53 -13.07
N ILE A 120 -5.72 -3.51 -13.06
CA ILE A 120 -5.31 -2.81 -14.28
C ILE A 120 -3.85 -3.15 -14.55
N PHE A 121 -3.62 -3.86 -15.66
CA PHE A 121 -2.28 -4.13 -16.14
C PHE A 121 -1.75 -2.93 -16.91
N VAL A 122 -0.62 -2.37 -16.45
CA VAL A 122 0.09 -1.29 -17.14
C VAL A 122 1.34 -1.86 -17.80
N PRO A 123 1.39 -1.96 -19.14
CA PRO A 123 2.55 -2.51 -19.83
C PRO A 123 3.79 -1.65 -19.63
N ARG A 124 4.96 -2.28 -19.48
CA ARG A 124 6.25 -1.57 -19.34
C ARG A 124 6.47 -0.53 -20.44
N LYS A 125 6.22 -0.89 -21.71
CA LYS A 125 6.39 0.03 -22.84
C LYS A 125 5.57 1.31 -22.72
N PHE A 126 4.34 1.20 -22.21
CA PHE A 126 3.48 2.35 -21.97
C PHE A 126 4.05 3.23 -20.86
N LEU A 127 4.49 2.64 -19.75
CA LEU A 127 5.07 3.38 -18.64
C LEU A 127 6.40 4.07 -19.00
N SER A 128 7.23 3.41 -19.81
CA SER A 128 8.47 4.02 -20.34
C SER A 128 8.16 5.21 -21.24
N ALA A 129 7.20 5.10 -22.16
CA ALA A 129 6.78 6.22 -23.00
C ALA A 129 6.21 7.38 -22.17
N LEU A 130 5.36 7.08 -21.18
CA LEU A 130 4.81 8.08 -20.27
C LEU A 130 5.91 8.86 -19.53
N ARG A 131 6.95 8.15 -19.08
CA ARG A 131 8.11 8.76 -18.43
C ARG A 131 8.94 9.60 -19.41
N GLU A 132 9.18 9.12 -20.63
CA GLU A 132 9.89 9.86 -21.67
C GLU A 132 9.18 11.18 -21.99
N ASP A 133 7.86 11.13 -22.24
CA ASP A 133 7.03 12.31 -22.50
C ASP A 133 7.08 13.31 -21.33
N ALA A 134 7.00 12.82 -20.09
CA ALA A 134 7.05 13.67 -18.90
C ALA A 134 8.42 14.35 -18.73
N MET A 135 9.50 13.61 -18.96
CA MET A 135 10.86 14.14 -18.92
C MET A 135 11.12 15.15 -20.04
N GLU A 136 10.59 14.90 -21.25
CA GLU A 136 10.66 15.86 -22.36
C GLU A 136 9.90 17.15 -22.03
N ALA A 137 8.70 17.05 -21.45
CA ALA A 137 7.92 18.20 -21.03
C ALA A 137 8.62 19.03 -19.92
N LEU A 138 9.35 18.39 -19.01
CA LEU A 138 10.16 19.09 -18.00
C LEU A 138 11.33 19.85 -18.64
N ARG A 139 12.03 19.23 -19.59
CA ARG A 139 13.11 19.88 -20.34
C ARG A 139 12.61 21.09 -21.13
N ALA A 140 11.46 20.96 -21.78
CA ALA A 140 10.83 22.06 -22.52
C ALA A 140 10.46 23.27 -21.63
N ARG A 141 10.30 23.05 -20.32
CA ARG A 141 10.06 24.11 -19.32
C ARG A 141 11.34 24.68 -18.71
N GLY A 142 12.51 24.25 -19.17
CA GLY A 142 13.81 24.69 -18.65
C GLY A 142 14.17 24.08 -17.29
N VAL A 143 13.52 22.98 -16.89
CA VAL A 143 13.91 22.24 -15.69
C VAL A 143 15.01 21.25 -16.08
N GLU A 144 16.26 21.68 -15.92
CA GLU A 144 17.44 20.81 -16.07
C GLU A 144 17.70 20.01 -14.77
N ASP A 145 18.40 18.88 -14.88
CA ASP A 145 18.74 17.96 -13.76
C ASP A 145 17.56 17.36 -12.96
N SER A 146 16.37 17.28 -13.54
CA SER A 146 15.23 16.59 -12.92
C SER A 146 15.33 15.06 -13.04
N PHE A 147 14.85 14.35 -12.02
CA PHE A 147 14.57 12.91 -12.07
C PHE A 147 13.10 12.66 -11.74
N LEU A 148 12.42 11.87 -12.56
CA LEU A 148 11.13 11.27 -12.24
C LEU A 148 11.31 9.76 -12.12
N SER A 149 10.69 9.11 -11.16
CA SER A 149 10.58 7.65 -11.10
C SER A 149 9.43 7.16 -11.99
N GLU A 150 9.40 5.85 -12.28
CA GLU A 150 8.22 5.23 -12.90
C GLU A 150 6.97 5.35 -12.01
N GLY A 151 7.15 5.32 -10.69
CA GLY A 151 6.09 5.51 -9.71
C GLY A 151 5.46 6.91 -9.78
N ASP A 152 6.28 7.95 -9.92
CA ASP A 152 5.79 9.34 -10.07
C ASP A 152 4.92 9.48 -11.32
N CYS A 153 5.38 8.90 -12.43
CA CYS A 153 4.67 8.93 -13.70
C CYS A 153 3.34 8.17 -13.61
N LEU A 154 3.36 6.97 -13.04
CA LEU A 154 2.18 6.14 -12.86
C LEU A 154 1.14 6.81 -11.95
N TRP A 155 1.57 7.40 -10.83
CA TRP A 155 0.71 8.11 -9.91
C TRP A 155 0.07 9.35 -10.56
N ALA A 156 0.86 10.15 -11.28
CA ALA A 156 0.37 11.31 -12.01
C ALA A 156 -0.68 10.93 -13.07
N TRP A 157 -0.41 9.86 -13.84
CA TRP A 157 -1.35 9.35 -14.82
C TRP A 157 -2.64 8.84 -14.17
N TRP A 158 -2.53 8.06 -13.09
CA TRP A 158 -3.69 7.54 -12.37
C TRP A 158 -4.56 8.66 -11.82
N THR A 159 -3.94 9.69 -11.23
CA THR A 159 -4.63 10.89 -10.73
C THR A 159 -5.37 11.59 -11.86
N LYS A 160 -4.73 11.77 -13.03
CA LYS A 160 -5.35 12.36 -14.20
C LYS A 160 -6.57 11.56 -14.67
N VAL A 161 -6.48 10.23 -14.72
CA VAL A 161 -7.59 9.33 -15.10
C VAL A 161 -8.74 9.45 -14.10
N GLY A 162 -8.44 9.36 -12.81
CA GLY A 162 -9.45 9.44 -11.73
C GLY A 162 -10.22 10.76 -11.74
N VAL A 163 -9.50 11.89 -11.85
CA VAL A 163 -10.14 13.22 -11.91
C VAL A 163 -10.96 13.40 -13.19
N SER A 164 -10.46 12.94 -14.34
CA SER A 164 -11.19 13.05 -15.62
C SER A 164 -12.50 12.24 -15.59
N TYR A 165 -12.47 11.06 -14.97
CA TYR A 165 -13.64 10.22 -14.80
C TYR A 165 -14.68 10.85 -13.86
N ALA A 166 -14.25 11.38 -12.72
CA ALA A 166 -15.12 12.07 -11.77
C ALA A 166 -15.83 13.28 -12.41
N PHE A 167 -15.10 14.07 -13.21
CA PHE A 167 -15.66 15.23 -13.90
C PHE A 167 -16.68 14.86 -14.97
N SER A 168 -16.41 13.80 -15.75
CA SER A 168 -17.34 13.26 -16.76
C SER A 168 -18.63 12.70 -16.14
N HIS A 169 -18.54 12.09 -14.96
CA HIS A 169 -19.71 11.56 -14.25
C HIS A 169 -20.56 12.69 -13.65
N PHE A 170 -19.93 13.73 -13.10
CA PHE A 170 -20.64 14.90 -12.56
C PHE A 170 -21.44 15.65 -13.64
N LEU A 171 -20.87 15.83 -14.84
CA LEU A 171 -21.55 16.47 -15.98
C LEU A 171 -22.72 15.66 -16.56
N LYS A 172 -22.83 14.36 -16.25
CA LYS A 172 -23.97 13.52 -16.67
C LYS A 172 -25.13 13.54 -15.68
N LEU A 173 -24.93 14.11 -14.49
CA LEU A 173 -25.92 14.19 -13.41
C LEU A 173 -26.54 15.60 -13.28
N THR A 174 -26.10 16.56 -14.08
CA THR A 174 -26.64 17.93 -14.22
C THR A 174 -27.28 18.12 -15.59
#